data_AF-A0A0F6YGC6-F1
#
_entry.id   AF-A0A0F6YGC6-F1
#
_cell.length_a   1.000
_cell.length_b   1.000
_cell.length_c   1.000
_cell.angle_alpha   90.00
_cell.angle_beta   90.00
_cell.angle_gamma   90.00
#
_symmetry.space_group_name_H-M   'P 1'
#
loop_
_entity.id
_entity.type
_entity.pdbx_description
1 polymer ?
#
loop_
_entity_poly.entity_id
_entity_poly.type
_entity_poly.pdbx_seq_one_letter_code
_entity_poly.pdbx_strand_id
1 'polypeptide(L)'
;MAGARGRTIPRVVRAVLVGDRRALELLRRRIVEARDVDGVEVPAELLHRRARVRRDTARLAEAVVDGPRAEQIVAEHLVSRGRAEVLRAHEAFPHARLQAVRAVASEGRSPPHAGQLRRRSLLRRCEIEVALEPDRAAVTAASIRLLHSILQRSSSRGEDAATRLGRISRREIIGLVDRSGDAHCAALAPALLEQAREEAAAMLFRQLFDLESSTYTYLLADEDTREAVLIDPVLEQVERDLSLVRELDLRLVYVLDTHVHADHVTGAGAVRERTRARSVLSERSGAGCADVFVKEGDVIRFGRHALEVRETPGHTNGCVTYVTADHTMAFTGDALLVRGSGRTDFQQGSPHALYHSVHEKIFSLPDGCLLYPAHDYKGRTVTSVAEEKRFNPRLGGGKSEPEFVDIMEHLQLAYPKKIDVAVPANLHCGLPEPAHREPEHASTWAPVETSAGGIPEVTPEWVASNRSAARVVDVREPIELSSELGHIPGVEHVPLAAVPSVAQRWSRDRPVVLVCRSGGRSGKAALQLRDMGFRDVASIRGGMTAWNAAKLPIERRPIAAYPPSPQG
;
A
#
# COMPACT_ATOMS: atom_id res chain seq x y z
N MET A 1 -25.91 -52.78 -32.24
CA MET A 1 -25.13 -51.62 -32.74
C MET A 1 -25.09 -50.53 -31.67
N ALA A 2 -24.14 -49.59 -31.78
CA ALA A 2 -23.84 -48.58 -30.76
C ALA A 2 -24.85 -47.41 -30.72
N GLY A 3 -24.86 -46.65 -29.62
CA GLY A 3 -25.73 -45.48 -29.43
C GLY A 3 -25.44 -44.68 -28.14
N ALA A 4 -24.44 -43.80 -28.22
CA ALA A 4 -24.02 -42.72 -27.30
C ALA A 4 -24.66 -42.54 -25.89
N ARG A 5 -23.78 -42.35 -24.89
CA ARG A 5 -24.11 -41.94 -23.52
C ARG A 5 -24.51 -40.45 -23.44
N GLY A 6 -25.70 -40.15 -22.92
CA GLY A 6 -26.09 -38.78 -22.50
C GLY A 6 -25.90 -38.56 -21.00
N ARG A 7 -24.73 -38.08 -20.57
CA ARG A 7 -24.53 -37.59 -19.18
C ARG A 7 -25.04 -36.15 -19.07
N THR A 8 -26.17 -35.92 -18.41
CA THR A 8 -26.57 -34.57 -17.97
C THR A 8 -25.76 -34.15 -16.75
N ILE A 9 -24.77 -33.28 -17.00
CA ILE A 9 -23.92 -32.67 -15.96
C ILE A 9 -24.76 -31.62 -15.19
N PRO A 10 -24.79 -31.62 -13.85
CA PRO A 10 -25.35 -30.52 -13.08
C PRO A 10 -24.55 -29.23 -13.37
N ARG A 11 -25.22 -28.20 -13.93
CA ARG A 11 -24.61 -26.88 -14.10
C ARG A 11 -24.45 -26.21 -12.73
N VAL A 12 -23.24 -26.26 -12.18
CA VAL A 12 -22.82 -25.37 -11.09
C VAL A 12 -22.64 -23.97 -11.68
N VAL A 13 -23.56 -23.06 -11.36
CA VAL A 13 -23.31 -21.63 -11.55
C VAL A 13 -22.66 -21.11 -10.28
N ARG A 14 -21.33 -20.96 -10.30
CA ARG A 14 -20.66 -20.05 -9.37
C ARG A 14 -20.99 -18.62 -9.81
N ALA A 15 -21.51 -17.80 -8.90
CA ALA A 15 -21.27 -16.37 -9.02
C ALA A 15 -19.76 -16.15 -8.81
N VAL A 16 -19.09 -15.71 -9.87
CA VAL A 16 -17.69 -15.26 -9.79
C VAL A 16 -17.75 -13.77 -9.45
N LEU A 17 -17.22 -13.40 -8.28
CA LEU A 17 -16.85 -12.02 -8.03
C LEU A 17 -15.61 -11.71 -8.88
N VAL A 18 -15.82 -11.10 -10.04
CA VAL A 18 -14.75 -10.43 -10.78
C VAL A 18 -14.60 -9.04 -10.14
N GLY A 19 -13.59 -8.89 -9.29
CA GLY A 19 -13.14 -7.57 -8.87
C GLY A 19 -12.22 -6.98 -9.93
N ASP A 20 -12.54 -5.78 -10.44
CA ASP A 20 -11.56 -4.99 -11.18
C ASP A 20 -10.73 -4.16 -10.20
N ARG A 21 -9.42 -4.35 -10.24
CA ARG A 21 -8.41 -3.51 -9.59
C ARG A 21 -7.40 -3.02 -10.64
N ARG A 22 -7.82 -2.20 -11.61
CA ARG A 22 -7.14 -0.96 -12.11
C ARG A 22 -7.65 -0.55 -13.51
N ALA A 23 -8.42 0.53 -13.60
CA ALA A 23 -8.39 1.46 -14.74
C ALA A 23 -9.01 2.83 -14.39
N LEU A 24 -8.41 3.90 -14.92
CA LEU A 24 -8.98 5.25 -14.98
C LEU A 24 -9.85 5.41 -16.26
N GLU A 25 -10.67 6.47 -16.29
CA GLU A 25 -11.37 7.04 -17.46
C GLU A 25 -12.57 6.29 -18.11
N LEU A 26 -13.78 6.78 -17.75
CA LEU A 26 -14.77 7.40 -18.64
C LEU A 26 -15.12 6.81 -20.04
N LEU A 27 -16.43 6.53 -20.19
CA LEU A 27 -17.24 6.51 -21.44
C LEU A 27 -17.07 5.26 -22.36
N ARG A 28 -18.09 4.74 -23.06
CA ARG A 28 -19.31 5.37 -23.62
C ARG A 28 -20.59 4.49 -23.51
N ARG A 29 -21.74 5.19 -23.49
CA ARG A 29 -23.12 4.69 -23.61
C ARG A 29 -23.42 3.99 -24.95
N ARG A 30 -24.41 3.08 -24.98
CA ARG A 30 -25.78 3.27 -25.55
C ARG A 30 -26.71 2.08 -25.20
N ILE A 31 -27.87 2.31 -24.55
CA ILE A 31 -29.26 2.39 -25.10
C ILE A 31 -29.74 1.03 -25.69
N VAL A 32 -30.85 0.42 -25.25
CA VAL A 32 -32.31 0.58 -25.58
C VAL A 32 -33.13 -0.12 -24.47
N GLU A 33 -34.35 0.21 -24.00
CA GLU A 33 -35.23 1.39 -23.93
C GLU A 33 -36.19 1.13 -22.73
N ALA A 34 -36.73 2.17 -22.06
CA ALA A 34 -37.95 2.05 -21.23
C ALA A 34 -38.70 3.39 -21.23
N ARG A 35 -39.94 3.37 -21.72
CA ARG A 35 -40.89 4.51 -21.83
C ARG A 35 -41.94 4.42 -20.72
N ASP A 36 -42.53 5.49 -20.18
CA ASP A 36 -42.32 6.96 -20.28
C ASP A 36 -43.00 7.63 -19.05
N VAL A 37 -42.80 8.95 -18.87
CA VAL A 37 -43.64 9.94 -18.13
C VAL A 37 -43.38 10.18 -16.62
N ASP A 38 -42.46 11.13 -16.38
CA ASP A 38 -42.58 12.40 -15.61
C ASP A 38 -43.00 12.48 -14.12
N GLY A 39 -42.17 13.21 -13.35
CA GLY A 39 -42.37 13.62 -11.97
C GLY A 39 -41.96 15.08 -11.71
N VAL A 40 -42.50 15.68 -10.64
CA VAL A 40 -42.60 17.15 -10.41
C VAL A 40 -41.43 17.74 -9.61
N GLU A 41 -41.19 19.04 -9.80
CA GLU A 41 -40.25 19.89 -9.05
C GLU A 41 -40.49 19.94 -7.53
N VAL A 42 -39.37 19.92 -6.78
CA VAL A 42 -39.05 20.67 -5.53
C VAL A 42 -40.11 20.78 -4.41
N PRO A 43 -39.72 20.42 -3.17
CA PRO A 43 -40.13 21.25 -2.03
C PRO A 43 -39.04 21.43 -0.95
N ALA A 44 -38.41 22.60 -0.93
CA ALA A 44 -37.68 23.12 0.23
C ALA A 44 -38.61 23.79 1.28
N GLU A 45 -39.90 24.00 0.96
CA GLU A 45 -40.83 24.81 1.77
C GLU A 45 -41.68 24.04 2.79
N LEU A 46 -41.72 22.70 2.77
CA LEU A 46 -42.57 21.92 3.69
C LEU A 46 -41.97 21.72 5.10
N LEU A 47 -40.80 22.29 5.39
CA LEU A 47 -40.12 22.17 6.69
C LEU A 47 -40.69 23.07 7.81
N HIS A 48 -41.74 23.86 7.54
CA HIS A 48 -42.26 24.84 8.51
C HIS A 48 -43.73 24.71 8.92
N ARG A 49 -44.50 23.73 8.41
CA ARG A 49 -45.90 23.52 8.85
C ARG A 49 -46.31 22.05 8.98
N ARG A 50 -45.90 21.41 10.09
CA ARG A 50 -46.74 20.58 11.00
C ARG A 50 -45.91 19.71 11.98
N ALA A 51 -45.18 20.36 12.88
CA ALA A 51 -44.69 19.71 14.10
C ALA A 51 -45.86 19.44 15.08
N ARG A 52 -46.75 18.47 14.77
CA ARG A 52 -47.90 18.13 15.64
C ARG A 52 -48.59 16.78 15.38
N VAL A 53 -47.87 15.67 15.21
CA VAL A 53 -48.30 14.32 15.63
C VAL A 53 -47.06 13.50 16.01
N ARG A 54 -47.06 12.83 17.18
CA ARG A 54 -45.97 11.94 17.60
C ARG A 54 -46.08 10.58 16.91
N ARG A 55 -45.14 10.21 16.01
CA ARG A 55 -44.60 8.83 15.87
C ARG A 55 -43.45 8.70 14.85
N ASP A 56 -42.58 7.74 15.15
CA ASP A 56 -41.60 7.03 14.30
C ASP A 56 -40.59 7.83 13.46
N THR A 57 -39.58 8.30 14.16
CA THR A 57 -38.24 8.71 13.67
C THR A 57 -37.39 7.55 13.13
N ALA A 58 -37.92 6.34 12.99
CA ALA A 58 -37.18 5.16 12.50
C ALA A 58 -36.93 5.18 10.98
N ARG A 59 -37.70 5.96 10.20
CA ARG A 59 -37.63 6.00 8.73
C ARG A 59 -36.56 6.92 8.13
N LEU A 60 -35.81 7.66 8.96
CA LEU A 60 -34.80 8.62 8.50
C LEU A 60 -33.37 8.03 8.49
N ALA A 61 -33.15 6.89 9.13
CA ALA A 61 -31.82 6.27 9.27
C ALA A 61 -31.50 5.20 8.21
N GLU A 62 -32.51 4.54 7.62
CA GLU A 62 -32.32 3.52 6.58
C GLU A 62 -32.13 4.09 5.16
N ALA A 63 -32.02 5.42 5.02
CA ALA A 63 -31.99 6.11 3.72
C ALA A 63 -30.59 6.56 3.25
N VAL A 64 -29.51 6.28 4.00
CA VAL A 64 -28.22 6.98 3.85
C VAL A 64 -27.04 6.08 3.43
N VAL A 65 -27.13 4.75 3.52
CA VAL A 65 -25.96 3.86 3.27
C VAL A 65 -26.27 2.77 2.23
N ASP A 66 -26.16 3.20 0.98
CA ASP A 66 -25.80 2.47 -0.25
C ASP A 66 -26.74 1.41 -0.90
N GLY A 67 -26.83 1.52 -2.24
CA GLY A 67 -27.72 0.75 -3.13
C GLY A 67 -27.28 -0.70 -3.41
N PRO A 68 -28.04 -1.49 -4.20
CA PRO A 68 -28.95 -1.08 -5.29
C PRO A 68 -30.45 -1.21 -4.94
N ARG A 69 -30.79 -1.60 -3.70
CA ARG A 69 -32.18 -1.89 -3.31
C ARG A 69 -33.10 -0.66 -3.28
N ALA A 70 -32.52 0.53 -3.18
CA ALA A 70 -33.24 1.81 -3.22
C ALA A 70 -34.02 2.01 -4.53
N GLU A 71 -33.46 1.60 -5.68
CA GLU A 71 -34.11 1.76 -6.99
C GLU A 71 -35.33 0.83 -7.14
N GLN A 72 -35.23 -0.41 -6.64
CA GLN A 72 -36.34 -1.38 -6.70
C GLN A 72 -37.51 -1.01 -5.77
N ILE A 73 -37.21 -0.41 -4.61
CA ILE A 73 -38.23 0.06 -3.65
C ILE A 73 -39.06 1.23 -4.23
N VAL A 74 -38.46 2.08 -5.07
CA VAL A 74 -39.18 3.18 -5.74
C VAL A 74 -40.15 2.65 -6.81
N ALA A 75 -39.78 1.61 -7.55
CA ALA A 75 -40.62 1.02 -8.60
C ALA A 75 -41.84 0.25 -8.06
N GLU A 76 -41.67 -0.57 -7.02
CA GLU A 76 -42.76 -1.44 -6.52
C GLU A 76 -43.76 -0.71 -5.61
N HIS A 77 -43.36 0.36 -4.91
CA HIS A 77 -44.26 1.06 -3.96
C HIS A 77 -45.41 1.84 -4.61
N LEU A 78 -45.43 1.97 -5.94
CA LEU A 78 -46.51 2.59 -6.70
C LEU A 78 -47.63 1.61 -7.11
N VAL A 79 -47.44 0.29 -7.05
CA VAL A 79 -48.31 -0.66 -7.77
C VAL A 79 -49.48 -1.23 -6.95
N SER A 80 -49.39 -1.39 -5.61
CA SER A 80 -50.47 -2.08 -4.87
C SER A 80 -50.77 -1.60 -3.44
N ARG A 81 -51.72 -0.66 -3.33
CA ARG A 81 -52.58 -0.56 -2.13
C ARG A 81 -53.74 -1.55 -2.26
N GLY A 82 -53.91 -2.50 -1.33
CA GLY A 82 -54.86 -3.61 -1.55
C GLY A 82 -55.36 -4.45 -0.37
N ARG A 83 -55.54 -3.87 0.84
CA ARG A 83 -56.32 -4.42 2.00
C ARG A 83 -55.75 -5.63 2.80
N ALA A 84 -55.44 -5.32 4.06
CA ALA A 84 -55.63 -6.05 5.33
C ALA A 84 -55.94 -7.57 5.39
N GLU A 85 -55.28 -8.25 6.36
CA GLU A 85 -56.02 -8.86 7.49
C GLU A 85 -55.16 -8.98 8.78
N VAL A 86 -55.75 -9.43 9.90
CA VAL A 86 -55.33 -9.14 11.28
C VAL A 86 -55.02 -10.40 12.09
N LEU A 87 -53.96 -10.39 12.92
CA LEU A 87 -53.82 -11.29 14.08
C LEU A 87 -53.23 -10.57 15.33
N ARG A 88 -53.78 -10.92 16.49
CA ARG A 88 -53.29 -10.70 17.87
C ARG A 88 -53.72 -11.97 18.68
N ALA A 89 -53.29 -12.28 19.91
CA ALA A 89 -52.78 -11.37 20.95
C ALA A 89 -51.93 -12.00 22.09
N HIS A 90 -51.37 -13.21 22.00
CA HIS A 90 -50.62 -13.77 23.14
C HIS A 90 -49.55 -14.81 22.77
N GLU A 91 -48.54 -14.85 23.65
CA GLU A 91 -47.52 -15.88 23.89
C GLU A 91 -46.31 -15.99 22.93
N ALA A 92 -45.14 -15.68 23.52
CA ALA A 92 -43.75 -15.96 23.14
C ALA A 92 -43.30 -15.66 21.68
N PHE A 93 -42.28 -14.80 21.53
CA PHE A 93 -41.52 -14.67 20.27
C PHE A 93 -40.68 -15.93 20.00
N PRO A 94 -40.90 -16.65 18.89
CA PRO A 94 -40.04 -17.76 18.49
C PRO A 94 -39.23 -17.40 17.23
N HIS A 95 -37.91 -17.42 17.38
CA HIS A 95 -36.91 -17.57 16.31
C HIS A 95 -36.70 -16.41 15.31
N ALA A 96 -35.50 -15.84 15.37
CA ALA A 96 -34.85 -15.25 14.21
C ALA A 96 -34.77 -16.29 13.07
N ARG A 97 -34.97 -15.85 11.81
CA ARG A 97 -34.84 -16.72 10.64
C ARG A 97 -33.37 -16.84 10.22
N LEU A 98 -32.76 -17.94 10.64
CA LEU A 98 -31.41 -18.38 10.29
C LEU A 98 -31.23 -18.56 8.77
N GLN A 99 -30.02 -18.26 8.27
CA GLN A 99 -29.51 -18.78 6.99
C GLN A 99 -28.38 -19.78 7.27
N ALA A 100 -28.41 -20.92 6.58
CA ALA A 100 -27.43 -22.00 6.73
C ALA A 100 -26.41 -22.00 5.58
N VAL A 101 -25.14 -22.22 5.91
CA VAL A 101 -24.02 -22.17 4.93
C VAL A 101 -23.59 -23.57 4.45
N ARG A 102 -23.96 -24.67 5.14
CA ARG A 102 -23.62 -26.04 4.71
C ARG A 102 -24.52 -27.12 5.31
N ALA A 103 -24.60 -28.28 4.65
CA ALA A 103 -25.20 -29.52 5.16
C ALA A 103 -24.35 -30.75 4.73
N VAL A 104 -24.38 -31.82 5.52
CA VAL A 104 -23.76 -33.13 5.25
C VAL A 104 -24.75 -34.21 5.69
N ALA A 105 -24.80 -35.36 4.99
CA ALA A 105 -25.75 -36.44 5.28
C ALA A 105 -25.03 -37.78 5.54
N SER A 106 -25.58 -38.59 6.44
CA SER A 106 -25.13 -39.96 6.76
C SER A 106 -26.26 -40.98 6.53
N GLU A 107 -25.90 -42.26 6.37
CA GLU A 107 -26.86 -43.34 6.11
C GLU A 107 -27.09 -44.23 7.35
N GLY A 108 -28.36 -44.48 7.70
CA GLY A 108 -28.78 -45.35 8.80
C GLY A 108 -29.98 -46.25 8.41
N ARG A 109 -29.98 -47.49 8.92
CA ARG A 109 -30.92 -48.57 8.56
C ARG A 109 -32.25 -48.51 9.36
N SER A 110 -33.27 -49.27 8.95
CA SER A 110 -34.56 -49.41 9.64
C SER A 110 -35.05 -50.88 9.72
N PRO A 111 -35.60 -51.34 10.85
CA PRO A 111 -36.37 -52.60 10.97
C PRO A 111 -37.82 -52.31 11.51
N PRO A 112 -38.67 -53.30 11.92
CA PRO A 112 -39.84 -53.63 11.11
C PRO A 112 -41.22 -53.54 11.81
N HIS A 113 -42.29 -53.62 10.99
CA HIS A 113 -43.71 -53.83 11.32
C HIS A 113 -44.47 -52.78 12.17
N ALA A 114 -45.46 -52.11 11.55
CA ALA A 114 -46.90 -52.48 11.67
C ALA A 114 -47.82 -51.51 10.88
N GLY A 115 -48.99 -51.99 10.44
CA GLY A 115 -50.20 -51.17 10.19
C GLY A 115 -50.22 -50.26 8.96
N GLN A 116 -51.07 -50.59 7.98
CA GLN A 116 -51.33 -49.74 6.80
C GLN A 116 -52.05 -48.43 7.16
N LEU A 117 -51.56 -47.27 6.70
CA LEU A 117 -52.40 -46.22 6.08
C LEU A 117 -51.60 -45.11 5.37
N ARG A 118 -51.78 -45.05 4.04
CA ARG A 118 -51.54 -43.95 3.07
C ARG A 118 -50.17 -43.23 3.00
N ARG A 119 -49.64 -43.23 1.77
CA ARG A 119 -48.47 -42.49 1.29
C ARG A 119 -48.44 -41.01 1.72
N ARG A 120 -47.38 -40.60 2.44
CA ARG A 120 -46.62 -39.38 2.14
C ARG A 120 -45.14 -39.61 2.51
N SER A 121 -44.25 -38.95 1.77
CA SER A 121 -42.81 -39.20 1.70
C SER A 121 -42.07 -39.19 3.04
N LEU A 122 -41.33 -40.27 3.31
CA LEU A 122 -40.28 -40.34 4.32
C LEU A 122 -39.15 -39.34 3.97
N LEU A 123 -39.08 -38.21 4.69
CA LEU A 123 -37.85 -37.42 4.77
C LEU A 123 -37.02 -37.97 5.94
N ARG A 124 -35.84 -38.52 5.62
CA ARG A 124 -34.86 -38.95 6.62
C ARG A 124 -34.44 -37.73 7.46
N ARG A 125 -34.37 -37.88 8.79
CA ARG A 125 -33.80 -36.83 9.66
C ARG A 125 -32.31 -36.67 9.31
N CYS A 126 -31.91 -35.45 8.96
CA CYS A 126 -30.52 -35.02 9.09
C CYS A 126 -30.43 -34.26 10.41
N GLU A 127 -29.51 -34.64 11.28
CA GLU A 127 -29.13 -33.81 12.43
C GLU A 127 -28.11 -32.78 11.95
N ILE A 128 -28.29 -31.53 12.39
CA ILE A 128 -27.45 -30.39 12.00
C ILE A 128 -27.00 -29.73 13.30
N GLU A 129 -25.72 -29.85 13.64
CA GLU A 129 -25.10 -29.00 14.66
C GLU A 129 -24.85 -27.60 14.08
N VAL A 130 -25.20 -26.58 14.86
CA VAL A 130 -25.01 -25.17 14.52
C VAL A 130 -24.38 -24.47 15.71
N ALA A 131 -23.14 -24.01 15.54
CA ALA A 131 -22.51 -23.02 16.42
C ALA A 131 -22.81 -21.60 15.91
N LEU A 132 -22.93 -20.63 16.81
CA LEU A 132 -23.33 -19.25 16.50
C LEU A 132 -22.31 -18.26 17.08
N GLU A 133 -22.01 -17.19 16.34
CA GLU A 133 -21.36 -15.97 16.84
C GLU A 133 -22.25 -14.72 16.62
N PRO A 134 -22.18 -13.69 17.48
CA PRO A 134 -23.19 -12.63 17.56
C PRO A 134 -22.92 -11.40 16.66
N ASP A 135 -23.27 -11.55 15.39
CA ASP A 135 -24.04 -10.62 14.53
C ASP A 135 -23.89 -9.07 14.66
N ARG A 136 -23.17 -8.48 13.70
CA ARG A 136 -23.01 -7.02 13.47
C ARG A 136 -24.32 -6.24 13.27
N ALA A 137 -25.42 -6.88 12.86
CA ALA A 137 -26.67 -6.16 12.58
C ALA A 137 -27.29 -5.53 13.85
N ALA A 138 -27.12 -6.17 15.01
CA ALA A 138 -27.59 -5.64 16.30
C ALA A 138 -26.84 -4.36 16.71
N VAL A 139 -25.54 -4.30 16.41
CA VAL A 139 -24.66 -3.16 16.72
C VAL A 139 -25.09 -1.93 15.92
N THR A 140 -25.28 -2.06 14.60
CA THR A 140 -25.75 -0.96 13.73
C THR A 140 -27.10 -0.38 14.19
N ALA A 141 -28.06 -1.23 14.55
CA ALA A 141 -29.38 -0.82 15.02
C ALA A 141 -29.36 -0.12 16.41
N ALA A 142 -28.28 -0.29 17.18
CA ALA A 142 -28.06 0.36 18.46
C ALA A 142 -27.40 1.75 18.27
N SER A 143 -26.36 1.83 17.44
CA SER A 143 -25.66 3.07 17.08
C SER A 143 -26.62 4.14 16.52
N ILE A 144 -27.56 3.73 15.67
CA ILE A 144 -28.61 4.61 15.11
C ILE A 144 -29.49 5.22 16.22
N ARG A 145 -29.89 4.43 17.24
CA ARG A 145 -30.72 4.94 18.36
C ARG A 145 -29.94 5.90 19.25
N LEU A 146 -28.65 5.62 19.47
CA LEU A 146 -27.76 6.49 20.25
C LEU A 146 -27.56 7.85 19.57
N LEU A 147 -27.23 7.85 18.26
CA LEU A 147 -27.12 9.07 17.44
C LEU A 147 -28.40 9.89 17.48
N HIS A 148 -29.55 9.24 17.35
CA HIS A 148 -30.86 9.91 17.40
C HIS A 148 -31.16 10.53 18.79
N SER A 149 -30.77 9.86 19.89
CA SER A 149 -30.89 10.40 21.26
C SER A 149 -30.01 11.65 21.47
N ILE A 150 -28.80 11.65 20.92
CA ILE A 150 -27.87 12.79 20.95
C ILE A 150 -28.47 13.99 20.19
N LEU A 151 -28.92 13.76 18.96
CA LEU A 151 -29.53 14.78 18.10
C LEU A 151 -30.75 15.45 18.75
N GLN A 152 -31.60 14.70 19.45
CA GLN A 152 -32.76 15.26 20.16
C GLN A 152 -32.39 16.12 21.38
N ARG A 153 -31.20 15.96 21.97
CA ARG A 153 -30.73 16.80 23.08
C ARG A 153 -30.07 18.09 22.59
N SER A 154 -29.41 18.06 21.43
CA SER A 154 -28.75 19.23 20.82
C SER A 154 -29.74 20.35 20.47
N SER A 155 -30.92 20.01 19.96
CA SER A 155 -31.97 20.99 19.60
C SER A 155 -32.49 21.83 20.77
N SER A 156 -32.28 21.37 22.02
CA SER A 156 -32.64 22.14 23.22
C SER A 156 -31.66 23.24 23.60
N ARG A 157 -30.47 23.31 22.94
CA ARG A 157 -29.39 24.25 23.28
C ARG A 157 -28.99 25.22 22.16
N GLY A 158 -29.67 25.17 21.00
CA GLY A 158 -29.44 26.14 19.90
C GLY A 158 -28.13 25.96 19.12
N GLU A 159 -27.38 24.87 19.35
CA GLU A 159 -26.19 24.53 18.55
C GLU A 159 -26.58 23.73 17.30
N ASP A 160 -25.90 24.00 16.17
CA ASP A 160 -26.04 23.20 14.96
C ASP A 160 -25.53 21.76 15.18
N ALA A 161 -26.39 20.81 14.85
CA ALA A 161 -26.17 19.39 15.09
C ALA A 161 -25.03 18.80 14.25
N ALA A 162 -24.83 19.29 13.03
CA ALA A 162 -23.75 18.83 12.15
C ALA A 162 -22.37 19.26 12.69
N THR A 163 -22.26 20.53 13.11
CA THR A 163 -21.03 21.09 13.71
C THR A 163 -20.60 20.36 14.98
N ARG A 164 -21.56 19.81 15.76
CA ARG A 164 -21.27 19.04 16.97
C ARG A 164 -20.98 17.56 16.68
N LEU A 165 -21.67 16.92 15.74
CA LEU A 165 -21.40 15.53 15.35
C LEU A 165 -19.96 15.34 14.84
N GLY A 166 -19.41 16.30 14.09
CA GLY A 166 -18.00 16.29 13.67
C GLY A 166 -16.97 16.60 14.78
N ARG A 167 -17.42 16.86 16.02
CA ARG A 167 -16.57 17.26 17.16
C ARG A 167 -16.76 16.42 18.42
N ILE A 168 -17.79 15.57 18.50
CA ILE A 168 -17.97 14.64 19.62
C ILE A 168 -16.84 13.61 19.58
N SER A 169 -15.95 13.68 20.56
CA SER A 169 -14.87 12.72 20.72
C SER A 169 -15.45 11.32 21.02
N ARG A 170 -14.78 10.24 20.57
CA ARG A 170 -15.19 8.85 20.88
C ARG A 170 -15.40 8.64 22.40
N ARG A 171 -14.62 9.34 23.24
CA ARG A 171 -14.72 9.35 24.71
C ARG A 171 -16.03 9.96 25.25
N GLU A 172 -16.61 10.95 24.56
CA GLU A 172 -17.92 11.50 24.91
C GLU A 172 -19.08 10.57 24.54
N ILE A 173 -18.95 9.78 23.45
CA ILE A 173 -19.93 8.75 23.08
C ILE A 173 -20.02 7.69 24.18
N ILE A 174 -18.86 7.19 24.64
CA ILE A 174 -18.79 6.23 25.76
C ILE A 174 -19.49 6.79 27.00
N GLY A 175 -19.16 8.03 27.40
CA GLY A 175 -19.82 8.68 28.53
C GLY A 175 -21.33 8.94 28.33
N LEU A 176 -21.82 9.01 27.09
CA LEU A 176 -23.25 9.13 26.79
C LEU A 176 -24.00 7.79 26.91
N VAL A 177 -23.34 6.67 26.61
CA VAL A 177 -23.87 5.31 26.84
C VAL A 177 -24.02 5.05 28.34
N ASP A 178 -22.97 5.30 29.15
CA ASP A 178 -23.00 5.12 30.62
C ASP A 178 -24.10 5.94 31.29
N ARG A 179 -24.34 7.17 30.82
CA ARG A 179 -25.36 8.08 31.36
C ARG A 179 -26.77 7.85 30.81
N SER A 180 -26.98 6.85 29.94
CA SER A 180 -28.28 6.62 29.30
C SER A 180 -29.32 5.96 30.21
N GLY A 181 -28.88 5.09 31.13
CA GLY A 181 -29.74 4.34 32.05
C GLY A 181 -30.65 3.30 31.36
N ASP A 182 -30.51 3.09 30.06
CA ASP A 182 -31.34 2.17 29.27
C ASP A 182 -30.72 0.76 29.31
N ALA A 183 -31.44 -0.20 29.90
CA ALA A 183 -30.98 -1.58 30.04
C ALA A 183 -30.67 -2.27 28.70
N HIS A 184 -31.29 -1.85 27.59
CA HIS A 184 -31.01 -2.39 26.27
C HIS A 184 -29.73 -1.80 25.67
N CYS A 185 -29.44 -0.51 25.93
CA CYS A 185 -28.14 0.07 25.62
C CYS A 185 -27.04 -0.50 26.51
N ALA A 186 -27.30 -0.77 27.79
CA ALA A 186 -26.34 -1.40 28.70
C ALA A 186 -25.98 -2.85 28.29
N ALA A 187 -26.94 -3.60 27.72
CA ALA A 187 -26.68 -4.95 27.20
C ALA A 187 -25.89 -4.95 25.87
N LEU A 188 -26.03 -3.91 25.06
CA LEU A 188 -25.30 -3.72 23.79
C LEU A 188 -23.98 -2.96 23.98
N ALA A 189 -23.80 -2.25 25.09
CA ALA A 189 -22.60 -1.48 25.40
C ALA A 189 -21.32 -2.33 25.34
N PRO A 190 -21.25 -3.57 25.86
CA PRO A 190 -20.05 -4.40 25.72
C PRO A 190 -19.73 -4.69 24.26
N ALA A 191 -20.69 -5.12 23.44
CA ALA A 191 -20.44 -5.44 22.02
C ALA A 191 -20.15 -4.19 21.17
N LEU A 192 -20.78 -3.05 21.47
CA LEU A 192 -20.45 -1.75 20.88
C LEU A 192 -19.07 -1.24 21.32
N LEU A 193 -18.68 -1.47 22.57
CA LEU A 193 -17.34 -1.14 23.07
C LEU A 193 -16.29 -2.08 22.48
N GLU A 194 -16.59 -3.36 22.31
CA GLU A 194 -15.70 -4.35 21.70
C GLU A 194 -15.51 -4.03 20.23
N GLN A 195 -16.58 -3.86 19.45
CA GLN A 195 -16.47 -3.49 18.04
C GLN A 195 -15.86 -2.09 17.86
N ALA A 196 -16.15 -1.11 18.74
CA ALA A 196 -15.47 0.19 18.71
C ALA A 196 -14.03 0.14 19.23
N ARG A 197 -13.62 -0.89 19.99
CA ARG A 197 -12.22 -1.18 20.36
C ARG A 197 -11.49 -1.85 19.21
N GLU A 198 -12.10 -2.80 18.52
CA GLU A 198 -11.57 -3.44 17.31
C GLU A 198 -11.40 -2.39 16.19
N GLU A 199 -12.41 -1.57 15.94
CA GLU A 199 -12.35 -0.46 14.96
C GLU A 199 -11.42 0.68 15.41
N ALA A 200 -11.21 0.89 16.71
CA ALA A 200 -10.17 1.80 17.23
C ALA A 200 -8.78 1.12 17.37
N ALA A 201 -8.68 -0.18 17.13
CA ALA A 201 -7.44 -0.93 17.02
C ALA A 201 -7.06 -1.20 15.54
N ALA A 202 -7.83 -0.65 14.59
CA ALA A 202 -7.53 -0.72 13.17
C ALA A 202 -6.22 0.03 12.86
N MET A 203 -5.16 -0.74 12.70
CA MET A 203 -3.88 -0.25 12.19
C MET A 203 -4.04 0.14 10.72
N LEU A 204 -3.66 1.37 10.37
CA LEU A 204 -3.56 1.75 8.96
C LEU A 204 -2.45 0.93 8.32
N PHE A 205 -2.78 0.22 7.24
CA PHE A 205 -1.84 -0.63 6.51
C PHE A 205 -1.80 -0.28 5.03
N ARG A 206 -0.59 -0.16 4.46
CA ARG A 206 -0.34 -0.10 3.01
C ARG A 206 0.83 -0.99 2.65
N GLN A 207 0.63 -1.79 1.60
CA GLN A 207 1.69 -2.54 0.93
C GLN A 207 1.99 -1.85 -0.40
N LEU A 208 3.25 -1.45 -0.59
CA LEU A 208 3.78 -0.81 -1.78
C LEU A 208 4.71 -1.81 -2.48
N PHE A 209 4.93 -1.67 -3.79
CA PHE A 209 5.73 -2.62 -4.58
C PHE A 209 6.68 -1.87 -5.49
N ASP A 210 7.96 -2.24 -5.48
CA ASP A 210 8.92 -1.85 -6.50
C ASP A 210 8.94 -2.87 -7.65
N LEU A 211 8.97 -2.37 -8.89
CA LEU A 211 8.91 -3.22 -10.09
C LEU A 211 10.27 -3.74 -10.56
N GLU A 212 11.38 -3.13 -10.13
CA GLU A 212 12.73 -3.47 -10.60
C GLU A 212 13.34 -4.61 -9.77
N SER A 213 13.20 -4.49 -8.45
CA SER A 213 13.64 -5.46 -7.43
C SER A 213 12.59 -6.52 -7.12
N SER A 214 11.31 -6.23 -7.37
CA SER A 214 10.14 -7.00 -6.88
C SER A 214 9.96 -6.96 -5.36
N THR A 215 10.46 -5.90 -4.70
CA THR A 215 10.35 -5.69 -3.25
C THR A 215 9.00 -5.13 -2.83
N TYR A 216 8.47 -5.61 -1.72
CA TYR A 216 7.36 -5.04 -0.97
C TYR A 216 7.86 -4.15 0.17
N THR A 217 7.40 -2.90 0.18
CA THR A 217 7.59 -1.97 1.29
C THR A 217 6.28 -1.84 2.05
N TYR A 218 6.32 -1.85 3.39
CA TYR A 218 5.11 -1.84 4.23
C TYR A 218 5.03 -0.59 5.12
N LEU A 219 3.96 0.18 4.97
CA LEU A 219 3.64 1.32 5.83
C LEU A 219 2.52 0.93 6.81
N LEU A 220 2.84 0.99 8.11
CA LEU A 220 1.93 0.70 9.22
C LEU A 220 1.78 1.97 10.08
N ALA A 221 0.57 2.31 10.54
CA ALA A 221 0.38 3.46 11.43
C ALA A 221 -0.80 3.35 12.41
N ASP A 222 -0.69 4.04 13.54
CA ASP A 222 -1.80 4.36 14.44
C ASP A 222 -2.55 5.60 13.91
N GLU A 223 -3.84 5.45 13.57
CA GLU A 223 -4.62 6.54 13.00
C GLU A 223 -4.93 7.70 13.96
N ASP A 224 -4.94 7.46 15.29
CA ASP A 224 -5.22 8.51 16.27
C ASP A 224 -3.95 9.27 16.68
N THR A 225 -2.79 8.60 16.80
CA THR A 225 -1.51 9.26 17.17
C THR A 225 -0.71 9.76 15.96
N ARG A 226 -1.06 9.30 14.75
CA ARG A 226 -0.31 9.49 13.50
C ARG A 226 1.10 8.90 13.49
N GLU A 227 1.50 8.16 14.52
CA GLU A 227 2.80 7.49 14.53
C GLU A 227 2.80 6.31 13.56
N ALA A 228 3.82 6.26 12.71
CA ALA A 228 3.94 5.31 11.63
C ALA A 228 5.34 4.66 11.56
N VAL A 229 5.39 3.48 10.97
CA VAL A 229 6.62 2.75 10.67
C VAL A 229 6.63 2.30 9.20
N LEU A 230 7.81 2.29 8.60
CA LEU A 230 8.04 1.87 7.22
C LEU A 230 9.04 0.71 7.21
N ILE A 231 8.65 -0.46 6.68
CA ILE A 231 9.46 -1.68 6.63
C ILE A 231 9.92 -1.92 5.18
N ASP A 232 11.20 -2.24 5.00
CA ASP A 232 11.88 -2.54 3.74
C ASP A 232 11.66 -1.46 2.64
N PRO A 233 12.07 -0.19 2.89
CA PRO A 233 12.00 0.88 1.90
C PRO A 233 13.05 0.71 0.79
N VAL A 234 12.71 1.04 -0.45
CA VAL A 234 13.65 1.03 -1.58
C VAL A 234 14.14 2.46 -1.85
N LEU A 235 15.46 2.66 -2.05
CA LEU A 235 16.07 3.99 -2.21
C LEU A 235 15.42 4.81 -3.33
N GLU A 236 15.21 4.20 -4.49
CA GLU A 236 14.57 4.81 -5.66
C GLU A 236 13.10 5.18 -5.41
N GLN A 237 12.47 4.62 -4.37
CA GLN A 237 11.07 4.82 -4.02
C GLN A 237 10.84 5.80 -2.85
N VAL A 238 11.91 6.36 -2.24
CA VAL A 238 11.79 7.24 -1.07
C VAL A 238 10.86 8.45 -1.31
N GLU A 239 10.81 9.00 -2.52
CA GLU A 239 9.84 10.08 -2.83
C GLU A 239 8.38 9.62 -2.88
N ARG A 240 8.12 8.40 -3.37
CA ARG A 240 6.79 7.77 -3.35
C ARG A 240 6.34 7.58 -1.91
N ASP A 241 7.21 6.99 -1.10
CA ASP A 241 6.91 6.59 0.28
C ASP A 241 6.69 7.81 1.17
N LEU A 242 7.56 8.82 1.07
CA LEU A 242 7.41 10.07 1.82
C LEU A 242 6.25 10.93 1.32
N SER A 243 5.83 10.81 0.05
CA SER A 243 4.62 11.48 -0.43
C SER A 243 3.37 10.85 0.17
N LEU A 244 3.29 9.52 0.21
CA LEU A 244 2.18 8.81 0.86
C LEU A 244 2.10 9.13 2.37
N VAL A 245 3.23 9.19 3.07
CA VAL A 245 3.31 9.60 4.48
C VAL A 245 2.75 11.02 4.69
N ARG A 246 3.06 11.96 3.78
CA ARG A 246 2.50 13.33 3.81
C ARG A 246 1.00 13.38 3.49
N GLU A 247 0.56 12.63 2.48
CA GLU A 247 -0.85 12.56 2.07
C GLU A 247 -1.77 11.98 3.15
N LEU A 248 -1.25 11.05 3.96
CA LEU A 248 -1.97 10.41 5.06
C LEU A 248 -1.81 11.12 6.42
N ASP A 249 -1.14 12.28 6.46
CA ASP A 249 -0.87 13.05 7.70
C ASP A 249 -0.14 12.21 8.78
N LEU A 250 0.89 11.46 8.37
CA LEU A 250 1.63 10.53 9.23
C LEU A 250 3.01 11.06 9.64
N ARG A 251 3.45 10.68 10.83
CA ARG A 251 4.81 10.88 11.34
C ARG A 251 5.53 9.54 11.47
N LEU A 252 6.49 9.28 10.58
CA LEU A 252 7.40 8.15 10.73
C LEU A 252 8.21 8.29 12.03
N VAL A 253 8.11 7.28 12.90
CA VAL A 253 8.93 7.16 14.12
C VAL A 253 10.10 6.20 13.93
N TYR A 254 9.91 5.19 13.08
CA TYR A 254 10.93 4.21 12.72
C TYR A 254 10.89 3.90 11.23
N VAL A 255 12.05 3.57 10.68
CA VAL A 255 12.22 2.92 9.38
C VAL A 255 13.03 1.65 9.61
N LEU A 256 12.52 0.52 9.16
CA LEU A 256 12.98 -0.81 9.53
C LEU A 256 13.44 -1.56 8.28
N ASP A 257 14.55 -2.26 8.39
CA ASP A 257 14.96 -3.27 7.42
C ASP A 257 14.90 -4.66 8.07
N THR A 258 14.26 -5.62 7.40
CA THR A 258 14.20 -7.02 7.83
C THR A 258 15.56 -7.71 7.73
N HIS A 259 16.43 -7.25 6.84
CA HIS A 259 17.80 -7.73 6.65
C HIS A 259 18.61 -6.74 5.80
N VAL A 260 19.90 -7.03 5.59
CA VAL A 260 20.72 -6.33 4.59
C VAL A 260 20.34 -6.88 3.21
N HIS A 261 19.53 -6.14 2.45
CA HIS A 261 19.06 -6.58 1.12
C HIS A 261 20.20 -6.70 0.10
N ALA A 262 20.04 -7.57 -0.91
CA ALA A 262 21.05 -7.87 -1.93
C ALA A 262 20.61 -7.50 -3.37
N ASP A 263 19.35 -7.15 -3.53
CA ASP A 263 18.65 -6.92 -4.78
C ASP A 263 18.29 -5.43 -4.99
N HIS A 264 18.28 -4.62 -3.92
CA HIS A 264 18.06 -3.17 -3.96
C HIS A 264 18.87 -2.46 -2.86
N VAL A 265 19.06 -1.14 -3.00
CA VAL A 265 19.62 -0.30 -1.94
C VAL A 265 18.49 0.18 -1.04
N THR A 266 18.62 0.04 0.28
CA THR A 266 17.57 0.46 1.23
C THR A 266 17.38 1.98 1.19
N GLY A 267 16.12 2.42 1.31
CA GLY A 267 15.77 3.81 1.52
C GLY A 267 15.95 4.29 2.97
N ALA A 268 16.31 3.41 3.91
CA ALA A 268 16.26 3.70 5.35
C ALA A 268 17.10 4.92 5.77
N GLY A 269 18.34 5.04 5.27
CA GLY A 269 19.19 6.20 5.53
C GLY A 269 18.60 7.52 5.04
N ALA A 270 18.11 7.54 3.79
CA ALA A 270 17.48 8.73 3.20
C ALA A 270 16.16 9.10 3.87
N VAL A 271 15.35 8.11 4.29
CA VAL A 271 14.12 8.33 5.08
C VAL A 271 14.47 8.93 6.45
N ARG A 272 15.47 8.38 7.15
CA ARG A 272 15.97 8.89 8.44
C ARG A 272 16.38 10.36 8.32
N GLU A 273 17.25 10.70 7.37
CA GLU A 273 17.75 12.07 7.19
C GLU A 273 16.64 13.08 6.92
N ARG A 274 15.61 12.68 6.16
CA ARG A 274 14.52 13.57 5.73
C ARG A 274 13.37 13.69 6.74
N THR A 275 13.22 12.74 7.66
CA THR A 275 12.06 12.68 8.59
C THR A 275 12.44 12.68 10.06
N ARG A 276 13.69 12.36 10.40
CA ARG A 276 14.17 12.04 11.76
C ARG A 276 13.52 10.79 12.38
N ALA A 277 12.89 9.94 11.56
CA ALA A 277 12.56 8.58 11.97
C ALA A 277 13.85 7.80 12.26
N ARG A 278 13.84 6.93 13.27
CA ARG A 278 15.02 6.13 13.63
C ARG A 278 15.17 4.92 12.71
N SER A 279 16.36 4.69 12.17
CA SER A 279 16.64 3.46 11.42
C SER A 279 16.78 2.26 12.37
N VAL A 280 16.20 1.12 11.99
CA VAL A 280 16.18 -0.12 12.77
C VAL A 280 16.67 -1.28 11.91
N LEU A 281 17.59 -2.07 12.45
CA LEU A 281 18.16 -3.25 11.79
C LEU A 281 18.63 -4.27 12.84
N SER A 282 18.79 -5.55 12.49
CA SER A 282 19.29 -6.57 13.43
C SER A 282 20.71 -6.27 13.93
N GLU A 283 21.01 -6.54 15.21
CA GLU A 283 22.38 -6.52 15.73
C GLU A 283 23.32 -7.53 15.03
N ARG A 284 22.75 -8.56 14.37
CA ARG A 284 23.49 -9.59 13.60
C ARG A 284 23.65 -9.27 12.11
N SER A 285 23.19 -8.11 11.65
CA SER A 285 23.29 -7.66 10.26
C SER A 285 24.72 -7.42 9.78
N GLY A 286 25.65 -7.13 10.70
CA GLY A 286 27.00 -6.67 10.38
C GLY A 286 27.08 -5.20 9.95
N ALA A 287 25.96 -4.48 9.85
CA ALA A 287 25.92 -3.06 9.53
C ALA A 287 26.26 -2.20 10.76
N GLY A 288 26.98 -1.09 10.57
CA GLY A 288 27.40 -0.18 11.66
C GLY A 288 26.59 1.11 11.77
N CYS A 289 25.50 1.24 11.03
CA CYS A 289 24.91 2.52 10.61
C CYS A 289 23.51 2.82 11.17
N ALA A 290 22.85 1.86 11.82
CA ALA A 290 21.47 1.99 12.29
C ALA A 290 21.40 2.76 13.63
N ASP A 291 20.30 3.49 13.85
CA ASP A 291 20.10 4.20 15.12
C ASP A 291 19.65 3.27 16.26
N VAL A 292 19.03 2.14 15.90
CA VAL A 292 18.58 1.09 16.82
C VAL A 292 18.95 -0.27 16.25
N PHE A 293 19.71 -1.04 17.00
CA PHE A 293 19.96 -2.45 16.73
C PHE A 293 19.00 -3.31 17.55
N VAL A 294 18.36 -4.29 16.92
CA VAL A 294 17.36 -5.18 17.55
C VAL A 294 17.77 -6.65 17.54
N LYS A 295 17.23 -7.40 18.51
CA LYS A 295 17.40 -8.85 18.70
C LYS A 295 16.08 -9.53 19.08
N GLU A 296 16.14 -10.83 19.33
CA GLU A 296 14.99 -11.66 19.73
C GLU A 296 14.23 -11.07 20.92
N GLY A 297 12.92 -10.89 20.77
CA GLY A 297 12.01 -10.43 21.83
C GLY A 297 11.99 -8.91 22.05
N ASP A 298 12.76 -8.12 21.29
CA ASP A 298 12.62 -6.66 21.31
C ASP A 298 11.25 -6.22 20.76
N VAL A 299 10.78 -5.05 21.19
CA VAL A 299 9.44 -4.54 20.83
C VAL A 299 9.50 -3.10 20.34
N ILE A 300 9.15 -2.90 19.07
CA ILE A 300 9.13 -1.60 18.38
C ILE A 300 7.70 -1.04 18.47
N ARG A 301 7.51 0.11 19.12
CA ARG A 301 6.19 0.72 19.36
C ARG A 301 5.93 1.94 18.48
N PHE A 302 4.69 2.08 18.02
CA PHE A 302 4.19 3.25 17.29
C PHE A 302 2.71 3.45 17.65
N GLY A 303 2.41 4.54 18.35
CA GLY A 303 1.11 4.74 18.99
C GLY A 303 0.75 3.60 19.95
N ARG A 304 -0.45 3.02 19.77
CA ARG A 304 -0.91 1.82 20.49
C ARG A 304 -0.39 0.50 19.92
N HIS A 305 0.17 0.51 18.72
CA HIS A 305 0.62 -0.69 18.03
C HIS A 305 2.08 -1.02 18.36
N ALA A 306 2.43 -2.28 18.19
CA ALA A 306 3.78 -2.76 18.41
C ALA A 306 4.11 -3.94 17.48
N LEU A 307 5.40 -4.03 17.13
CA LEU A 307 6.01 -5.16 16.44
C LEU A 307 6.98 -5.85 17.40
N GLU A 308 6.77 -7.14 17.63
CA GLU A 308 7.75 -8.06 18.25
C GLU A 308 8.80 -8.45 17.20
N VAL A 309 10.07 -8.47 17.61
CA VAL A 309 11.20 -8.89 16.77
C VAL A 309 11.52 -10.36 17.01
N ARG A 310 11.48 -11.18 15.96
CA ARG A 310 11.98 -12.56 15.96
C ARG A 310 13.19 -12.65 15.04
N GLU A 311 14.34 -13.07 15.56
CA GLU A 311 15.51 -13.41 14.74
C GLU A 311 15.19 -14.62 13.89
N THR A 312 15.12 -14.46 12.57
CA THR A 312 14.85 -15.54 11.62
C THR A 312 16.04 -15.71 10.66
N PRO A 313 17.25 -16.00 11.17
CA PRO A 313 18.44 -16.17 10.35
C PRO A 313 18.31 -17.35 9.38
N GLY A 314 19.02 -17.28 8.27
CA GLY A 314 19.12 -18.37 7.30
C GLY A 314 19.14 -17.89 5.85
N HIS A 315 18.36 -16.86 5.50
CA HIS A 315 18.63 -16.12 4.26
C HIS A 315 19.91 -15.28 4.42
N THR A 316 20.01 -14.53 5.52
CA THR A 316 21.23 -13.94 6.04
C THR A 316 21.33 -14.22 7.55
N ASN A 317 22.47 -13.94 8.19
CA ASN A 317 22.59 -13.99 9.65
C ASN A 317 21.79 -12.89 10.38
N GLY A 318 21.48 -11.78 9.69
CA GLY A 318 20.79 -10.62 10.25
C GLY A 318 19.29 -10.55 9.95
N CYS A 319 18.70 -11.61 9.41
CA CYS A 319 17.27 -11.64 9.10
C CYS A 319 16.43 -11.62 10.38
N VAL A 320 15.45 -10.71 10.42
CA VAL A 320 14.39 -10.66 11.44
C VAL A 320 13.01 -10.69 10.79
N THR A 321 12.06 -11.28 11.50
CA THR A 321 10.62 -11.20 11.22
C THR A 321 9.98 -10.26 12.23
N TYR A 322 9.20 -9.29 11.76
CA TYR A 322 8.44 -8.38 12.62
C TYR A 322 7.00 -8.88 12.75
N VAL A 323 6.54 -9.17 13.97
CA VAL A 323 5.19 -9.74 14.23
C VAL A 323 4.33 -8.70 14.94
N THR A 324 3.09 -8.47 14.51
CA THR A 324 2.17 -7.60 15.25
C THR A 324 1.82 -8.18 16.61
N ALA A 325 1.65 -7.35 17.64
CA ALA A 325 1.43 -7.80 19.02
C ALA A 325 0.13 -8.60 19.26
N ASP A 326 -0.81 -8.58 18.31
CA ASP A 326 -2.03 -9.41 18.26
C ASP A 326 -1.84 -10.72 17.48
N HIS A 327 -0.65 -10.93 16.92
CA HIS A 327 -0.26 -12.03 16.03
C HIS A 327 -1.13 -12.19 14.77
N THR A 328 -1.84 -11.13 14.32
CA THR A 328 -2.64 -11.19 13.09
C THR A 328 -1.80 -11.06 11.82
N MET A 329 -0.61 -10.43 11.90
CA MET A 329 0.29 -10.21 10.76
C MET A 329 1.76 -10.42 11.16
N ALA A 330 2.57 -10.93 10.24
CA ALA A 330 4.02 -10.97 10.36
C ALA A 330 4.71 -10.60 9.03
N PHE A 331 5.74 -9.75 9.13
CA PHE A 331 6.58 -9.30 8.02
C PHE A 331 7.83 -10.17 7.99
N THR A 332 7.86 -11.15 7.09
CA THR A 332 8.79 -12.29 7.14
C THR A 332 10.13 -12.04 6.45
N GLY A 333 10.34 -10.82 5.94
CA GLY A 333 11.48 -10.49 5.08
C GLY A 333 11.63 -11.51 3.96
N ASP A 334 12.86 -11.96 3.75
CA ASP A 334 13.18 -13.10 2.89
C ASP A 334 13.36 -14.43 3.64
N ALA A 335 12.99 -14.53 4.92
CA ALA A 335 13.00 -15.82 5.61
C ALA A 335 11.94 -16.78 5.02
N LEU A 336 10.73 -16.26 4.78
CA LEU A 336 9.63 -17.04 4.19
C LEU A 336 8.94 -16.22 3.10
N LEU A 337 8.75 -16.83 1.93
CA LEU A 337 8.09 -16.24 0.76
C LEU A 337 6.82 -17.03 0.42
N VAL A 338 5.90 -16.45 -0.37
CA VAL A 338 4.68 -17.14 -0.79
C VAL A 338 5.03 -18.41 -1.59
N ARG A 339 4.77 -19.59 -1.02
CA ARG A 339 5.18 -20.91 -1.55
C ARG A 339 6.68 -20.99 -1.89
N GLY A 340 7.52 -20.41 -1.04
CA GLY A 340 8.97 -20.42 -1.20
C GLY A 340 9.71 -19.96 0.05
N SER A 341 10.96 -19.54 -0.13
CA SER A 341 11.85 -18.99 0.89
C SER A 341 12.91 -18.13 0.20
N GLY A 342 13.62 -17.29 0.96
CA GLY A 342 14.88 -16.72 0.50
C GLY A 342 15.89 -17.80 0.16
N ARG A 343 16.93 -17.40 -0.59
CA ARG A 343 18.09 -18.23 -0.92
C ARG A 343 19.06 -18.30 0.27
N THR A 344 19.91 -19.31 0.35
CA THR A 344 20.75 -19.59 1.54
C THR A 344 22.25 -19.69 1.20
N ASP A 345 22.65 -19.27 0.01
CA ASP A 345 23.98 -19.47 -0.60
C ASP A 345 24.85 -18.18 -0.64
N PHE A 346 24.35 -17.08 -0.10
CA PHE A 346 25.05 -15.79 0.03
C PHE A 346 24.86 -15.21 1.44
N GLN A 347 25.60 -14.15 1.79
CA GLN A 347 25.40 -13.36 3.04
C GLN A 347 25.31 -14.20 4.33
N GLN A 348 26.22 -15.18 4.44
CA GLN A 348 26.28 -16.15 5.55
C GLN A 348 24.98 -16.96 5.74
N GLY A 349 24.18 -17.09 4.67
CA GLY A 349 22.98 -17.92 4.65
C GLY A 349 23.26 -19.38 5.01
N SER A 350 22.23 -20.03 5.52
CA SER A 350 22.27 -21.42 5.97
C SER A 350 20.88 -22.04 5.85
N PRO A 351 20.71 -23.14 5.07
CA PRO A 351 19.41 -23.80 4.96
C PRO A 351 19.00 -24.48 6.28
N HIS A 352 19.97 -24.96 7.08
CA HIS A 352 19.71 -25.45 8.43
C HIS A 352 19.09 -24.36 9.31
N ALA A 353 19.74 -23.20 9.41
CA ALA A 353 19.21 -22.08 10.20
C ALA A 353 17.85 -21.59 9.68
N LEU A 354 17.67 -21.55 8.35
CA LEU A 354 16.41 -21.12 7.75
C LEU A 354 15.26 -22.08 8.06
N TYR A 355 15.52 -23.39 8.04
CA TYR A 355 14.52 -24.40 8.40
C TYR A 355 14.03 -24.20 9.84
N HIS A 356 14.95 -24.07 10.80
CA HIS A 356 14.62 -23.82 12.22
C HIS A 356 13.89 -22.50 12.40
N SER A 357 14.39 -21.41 11.82
CA SER A 357 13.74 -20.08 11.85
C SER A 357 12.28 -20.13 11.37
N VAL A 358 12.01 -20.80 10.25
CA VAL A 358 10.64 -20.93 9.74
C VAL A 358 9.80 -21.81 10.66
N HIS A 359 10.27 -22.99 11.06
CA HIS A 359 9.48 -23.95 11.83
C HIS A 359 9.19 -23.51 13.27
N GLU A 360 10.19 -22.95 13.94
CA GLU A 360 10.14 -22.63 15.37
C GLU A 360 9.58 -21.24 15.64
N LYS A 361 9.74 -20.28 14.70
CA LYS A 361 9.40 -18.86 14.93
C LYS A 361 8.28 -18.32 14.04
N ILE A 362 8.13 -18.82 12.81
CA ILE A 362 7.05 -18.38 11.90
C ILE A 362 5.88 -19.37 11.93
N PHE A 363 6.13 -20.68 11.85
CA PHE A 363 5.09 -21.70 11.96
C PHE A 363 4.57 -21.90 13.39
N SER A 364 5.22 -21.33 14.41
CA SER A 364 4.66 -21.26 15.77
C SER A 364 3.59 -20.17 15.95
N LEU A 365 3.44 -19.27 14.98
CA LEU A 365 2.35 -18.27 14.97
C LEU A 365 0.98 -18.94 14.73
N PRO A 366 -0.13 -18.24 15.08
CA PRO A 366 -1.48 -18.72 14.80
C PRO A 366 -1.68 -19.03 13.32
N ASP A 367 -2.42 -20.10 13.01
CA ASP A 367 -2.66 -20.56 11.63
C ASP A 367 -3.29 -19.50 10.71
N GLY A 368 -4.08 -18.57 11.28
CA GLY A 368 -4.69 -17.44 10.58
C GLY A 368 -3.80 -16.19 10.45
N CYS A 369 -2.59 -16.19 11.03
CA CYS A 369 -1.66 -15.07 10.91
C CYS A 369 -1.25 -14.87 9.44
N LEU A 370 -1.36 -13.64 8.95
CA LEU A 370 -1.01 -13.25 7.60
C LEU A 370 0.50 -13.02 7.48
N LEU A 371 1.09 -13.57 6.43
CA LEU A 371 2.53 -13.54 6.19
C LEU A 371 2.83 -12.65 4.98
N TYR A 372 3.62 -11.61 5.24
CA TYR A 372 3.97 -10.54 4.32
C TYR A 372 5.49 -10.57 4.02
N PRO A 373 5.90 -11.13 2.87
CA PRO A 373 7.32 -11.26 2.54
C PRO A 373 7.92 -9.94 2.03
N ALA A 374 9.25 -9.83 2.04
CA ALA A 374 9.92 -8.74 1.34
C ALA A 374 9.81 -8.87 -0.20
N HIS A 375 9.68 -10.08 -0.77
CA HIS A 375 9.63 -10.26 -2.24
C HIS A 375 8.53 -11.21 -2.74
N ASP A 376 7.97 -10.92 -3.92
CA ASP A 376 7.28 -11.92 -4.75
C ASP A 376 7.40 -11.63 -6.26
N TYR A 377 7.81 -12.65 -7.01
CA TYR A 377 8.07 -12.58 -8.46
C TYR A 377 6.89 -13.05 -9.33
N LYS A 378 5.70 -13.19 -8.75
CA LYS A 378 4.49 -13.76 -9.39
C LYS A 378 3.21 -12.94 -9.14
N GLY A 379 3.32 -11.74 -8.55
CA GLY A 379 2.20 -10.85 -8.25
C GLY A 379 1.33 -11.30 -7.05
N ARG A 380 1.85 -12.14 -6.16
CA ARG A 380 1.16 -12.61 -4.94
C ARG A 380 1.59 -11.76 -3.76
N THR A 381 0.62 -11.15 -3.09
CA THR A 381 0.86 -10.08 -2.11
C THR A 381 0.97 -10.56 -0.66
N VAL A 382 0.36 -11.69 -0.32
CA VAL A 382 0.23 -12.17 1.07
C VAL A 382 -0.05 -13.67 1.06
N THR A 383 0.23 -14.34 2.18
CA THR A 383 -0.28 -15.69 2.46
C THR A 383 -0.53 -15.85 3.96
N SER A 384 -0.62 -17.07 4.48
CA SER A 384 -0.90 -17.34 5.89
C SER A 384 -0.09 -18.52 6.40
N VAL A 385 0.07 -18.60 7.72
CA VAL A 385 0.79 -19.70 8.40
C VAL A 385 0.20 -21.07 8.02
N ALA A 386 -1.13 -21.22 8.04
CA ALA A 386 -1.80 -22.46 7.65
C ALA A 386 -1.51 -22.87 6.20
N GLU A 387 -1.44 -21.90 5.28
CA GLU A 387 -1.14 -22.15 3.89
C GLU A 387 0.31 -22.61 3.68
N GLU A 388 1.28 -21.92 4.28
CA GLU A 388 2.70 -22.26 4.08
C GLU A 388 3.06 -23.57 4.79
N LYS A 389 2.58 -23.81 6.02
CA LYS A 389 2.68 -25.12 6.71
C LYS A 389 2.24 -26.28 5.83
N ARG A 390 1.14 -26.10 5.08
CA ARG A 390 0.51 -27.17 4.30
C ARG A 390 1.01 -27.28 2.85
N PHE A 391 1.35 -26.16 2.23
CA PHE A 391 1.54 -26.05 0.78
C PHE A 391 2.87 -25.44 0.35
N ASN A 392 3.74 -24.98 1.26
CA ASN A 392 5.08 -24.53 0.86
C ASN A 392 5.85 -25.72 0.27
N PRO A 393 6.31 -25.64 -0.99
CA PRO A 393 6.95 -26.77 -1.65
C PRO A 393 8.32 -27.11 -1.06
N ARG A 394 8.98 -26.19 -0.35
CA ARG A 394 10.30 -26.37 0.26
C ARG A 394 10.23 -26.72 1.75
N LEU A 395 9.43 -25.97 2.51
CA LEU A 395 9.36 -26.02 3.99
C LEU A 395 8.08 -26.67 4.53
N GLY A 396 7.07 -26.85 3.68
CA GLY A 396 5.73 -27.28 4.08
C GLY A 396 5.42 -28.72 3.71
N GLY A 397 4.28 -29.19 4.21
CA GLY A 397 3.77 -30.54 3.98
C GLY A 397 4.46 -31.61 4.84
N GLY A 398 5.10 -31.22 5.94
CA GLY A 398 5.80 -32.14 6.85
C GLY A 398 7.17 -32.60 6.36
N LYS A 399 7.83 -31.81 5.49
CA LYS A 399 9.23 -32.06 5.09
C LYS A 399 10.16 -31.97 6.28
N SER A 400 11.14 -32.85 6.30
CA SER A 400 12.24 -32.83 7.25
C SER A 400 13.31 -31.81 6.87
N GLU A 401 14.17 -31.47 7.84
CA GLU A 401 15.30 -30.56 7.63
C GLU A 401 16.24 -31.05 6.50
N PRO A 402 16.65 -32.33 6.41
CA PRO A 402 17.50 -32.79 5.32
C PRO A 402 16.85 -32.67 3.93
N GLU A 403 15.53 -32.88 3.82
CA GLU A 403 14.81 -32.67 2.56
C GLU A 403 14.81 -31.18 2.15
N PHE A 404 14.68 -30.26 3.11
CA PHE A 404 14.77 -28.83 2.82
C PHE A 404 16.19 -28.42 2.41
N VAL A 405 17.21 -28.89 3.13
CA VAL A 405 18.62 -28.62 2.82
C VAL A 405 18.96 -29.10 1.41
N ASP A 406 18.62 -30.34 1.06
CA ASP A 406 18.81 -30.91 -0.28
C ASP A 406 18.11 -30.05 -1.37
N ILE A 407 16.85 -29.64 -1.13
CA ILE A 407 16.14 -28.73 -2.05
C ILE A 407 16.91 -27.42 -2.25
N MET A 408 17.39 -26.81 -1.16
CA MET A 408 18.04 -25.49 -1.20
C MET A 408 19.41 -25.53 -1.89
N GLU A 409 20.23 -26.55 -1.62
CA GLU A 409 21.54 -26.74 -2.26
C GLU A 409 21.42 -26.97 -3.77
N HIS A 410 20.32 -27.57 -4.23
CA HIS A 410 20.06 -27.85 -5.65
C HIS A 410 19.25 -26.77 -6.39
N LEU A 411 18.95 -25.61 -5.79
CA LEU A 411 18.14 -24.57 -6.45
C LEU A 411 18.83 -23.90 -7.67
N GLN A 412 20.15 -24.01 -7.82
CA GLN A 412 20.96 -23.51 -8.96
C GLN A 412 20.56 -22.11 -9.46
N LEU A 413 20.34 -21.17 -8.53
CA LEU A 413 19.90 -19.82 -8.87
C LEU A 413 21.05 -18.97 -9.42
N ALA A 414 20.75 -18.16 -10.43
CA ALA A 414 21.68 -17.18 -10.96
C ALA A 414 22.23 -16.24 -9.87
N TYR A 415 23.44 -15.73 -10.09
CA TYR A 415 24.06 -14.72 -9.23
C TYR A 415 23.13 -13.49 -9.08
N PRO A 416 22.90 -12.96 -7.86
CA PRO A 416 21.97 -11.83 -7.69
C PRO A 416 22.51 -10.57 -8.38
N LYS A 417 21.69 -9.92 -9.21
CA LYS A 417 22.15 -8.87 -10.16
C LYS A 417 22.75 -7.62 -9.51
N LYS A 418 22.36 -7.31 -8.27
CA LYS A 418 22.73 -6.07 -7.56
C LYS A 418 23.57 -6.32 -6.30
N ILE A 419 23.94 -7.56 -5.96
CA ILE A 419 24.57 -7.88 -4.65
C ILE A 419 25.87 -7.10 -4.39
N ASP A 420 26.72 -6.94 -5.41
CA ASP A 420 27.99 -6.20 -5.34
C ASP A 420 27.82 -4.68 -5.12
N VAL A 421 26.60 -4.16 -5.26
CA VAL A 421 26.25 -2.73 -5.08
C VAL A 421 25.37 -2.55 -3.85
N ALA A 422 24.33 -3.37 -3.73
CA ALA A 422 23.34 -3.35 -2.66
C ALA A 422 23.96 -3.67 -1.31
N VAL A 423 24.71 -4.77 -1.17
CA VAL A 423 25.21 -5.19 0.15
C VAL A 423 26.21 -4.19 0.75
N PRO A 424 27.21 -3.66 0.02
CA PRO A 424 28.09 -2.62 0.56
C PRO A 424 27.33 -1.34 0.96
N ALA A 425 26.37 -0.89 0.15
CA ALA A 425 25.54 0.28 0.47
C ALA A 425 24.62 0.02 1.69
N ASN A 426 24.05 -1.18 1.81
CA ASN A 426 23.10 -1.52 2.87
C ASN A 426 23.78 -1.78 4.22
N LEU A 427 25.05 -2.20 4.22
CA LEU A 427 25.90 -2.16 5.43
C LEU A 427 26.14 -0.72 5.96
N HIS A 428 25.90 0.27 5.10
CA HIS A 428 25.89 1.71 5.40
C HIS A 428 24.46 2.31 5.36
N CYS A 429 23.42 1.47 5.50
CA CYS A 429 22.01 1.87 5.59
C CYS A 429 21.48 2.58 4.34
N GLY A 430 22.02 2.23 3.17
CA GLY A 430 21.66 2.79 1.88
C GLY A 430 22.10 4.23 1.67
N LEU A 431 22.84 4.79 2.61
CA LEU A 431 23.65 5.98 2.35
C LEU A 431 24.83 5.58 1.47
N PRO A 432 25.33 6.48 0.59
CA PRO A 432 26.65 6.28 0.01
C PRO A 432 27.65 6.06 1.15
N GLU A 433 28.62 5.16 0.96
CA GLU A 433 29.70 5.01 1.93
C GLU A 433 30.24 6.40 2.28
N PRO A 434 30.58 6.67 3.56
CA PRO A 434 31.48 7.78 3.83
C PRO A 434 32.77 7.40 3.10
N ALA A 435 32.94 7.98 1.91
CA ALA A 435 34.04 7.63 1.03
C ALA A 435 35.34 7.70 1.84
N HIS A 436 36.37 7.02 1.36
CA HIS A 436 37.69 7.60 1.54
C HIS A 436 37.60 9.05 1.06
N ARG A 437 37.48 9.98 2.02
CA ARG A 437 37.67 11.41 1.82
C ARG A 437 39.18 11.62 1.61
N GLU A 438 39.70 11.06 0.51
CA GLU A 438 40.28 11.91 -0.54
C GLU A 438 39.40 13.16 -0.54
N PRO A 439 39.90 14.28 0.03
CA PRO A 439 39.03 15.36 0.43
C PRO A 439 38.13 15.72 -0.73
N GLU A 440 36.86 16.01 -0.46
CA GLU A 440 36.06 16.71 -1.46
C GLU A 440 36.87 17.95 -1.83
N HIS A 441 37.53 17.89 -2.98
CA HIS A 441 37.69 19.03 -3.84
C HIS A 441 36.26 19.42 -4.19
N ALA A 442 35.62 20.12 -3.25
CA ALA A 442 34.47 20.97 -3.45
C ALA A 442 34.93 21.95 -4.53
N SER A 443 34.71 21.54 -5.78
CA SER A 443 35.59 21.96 -6.85
C SER A 443 35.31 23.43 -7.10
N THR A 444 36.28 24.28 -6.76
CA THR A 444 36.12 25.73 -6.63
C THR A 444 35.99 26.45 -7.97
N TRP A 445 35.85 25.69 -9.07
CA TRP A 445 35.70 26.20 -10.43
C TRP A 445 34.43 27.03 -10.63
N ALA A 446 33.37 26.77 -9.85
CA ALA A 446 32.09 27.49 -9.89
C ALA A 446 31.34 27.39 -8.55
N PRO A 447 30.43 28.34 -8.25
CA PRO A 447 29.45 28.22 -7.16
C PRO A 447 28.34 27.24 -7.59
N VAL A 448 28.68 25.95 -7.58
CA VAL A 448 27.75 24.88 -7.93
C VAL A 448 26.88 24.52 -6.73
N GLU A 449 25.57 24.50 -6.92
CA GLU A 449 24.58 24.04 -5.94
C GLU A 449 23.90 22.77 -6.44
N THR A 450 23.80 21.74 -5.60
CA THR A 450 23.08 20.51 -5.95
C THR A 450 21.59 20.69 -5.73
N SER A 451 20.76 20.48 -6.76
CA SER A 451 19.30 20.53 -6.64
C SER A 451 18.75 19.30 -5.92
N ALA A 452 17.47 19.34 -5.50
CA ALA A 452 16.80 18.22 -4.84
C ALA A 452 16.78 16.92 -5.68
N GLY A 453 16.97 17.00 -7.00
CA GLY A 453 17.12 15.85 -7.90
C GLY A 453 18.57 15.40 -8.13
N GLY A 454 19.52 15.81 -7.28
CA GLY A 454 20.94 15.43 -7.38
C GLY A 454 21.71 16.12 -8.52
N ILE A 455 21.07 17.03 -9.27
CA ILE A 455 21.68 17.72 -10.41
C ILE A 455 22.59 18.84 -9.90
N PRO A 456 23.87 18.89 -10.29
CA PRO A 456 24.71 20.05 -10.04
C PRO A 456 24.25 21.22 -10.92
N GLU A 457 23.94 22.35 -10.30
CA GLU A 457 23.43 23.54 -10.99
C GLU A 457 24.31 24.78 -10.75
N VAL A 458 24.34 25.66 -11.73
CA VAL A 458 25.00 26.97 -11.65
C VAL A 458 24.07 28.07 -12.17
N THR A 459 24.19 29.29 -11.66
CA THR A 459 23.30 30.40 -12.04
C THR A 459 23.66 30.98 -13.42
N PRO A 460 22.66 31.43 -14.21
CA PRO A 460 22.89 32.11 -15.48
C PRO A 460 23.89 33.27 -15.39
N GLU A 461 23.82 34.08 -14.32
CA GLU A 461 24.59 35.30 -14.10
C GLU A 461 26.08 34.99 -13.86
N TRP A 462 26.37 33.93 -13.09
CA TRP A 462 27.74 33.47 -12.90
C TRP A 462 28.33 32.98 -14.22
N VAL A 463 27.57 32.17 -14.98
CA VAL A 463 28.04 31.65 -16.27
C VAL A 463 28.29 32.78 -17.26
N ALA A 464 27.40 33.77 -17.37
CA ALA A 464 27.58 34.93 -18.24
C ALA A 464 28.87 35.72 -17.95
N SER A 465 29.22 35.84 -16.67
CA SER A 465 30.42 36.53 -16.18
C SER A 465 31.71 35.70 -16.31
N ASN A 466 31.60 34.37 -16.35
CA ASN A 466 32.75 33.44 -16.30
C ASN A 466 32.79 32.48 -17.51
N ARG A 467 32.27 32.88 -18.68
CA ARG A 467 32.12 32.01 -19.87
C ARG A 467 33.41 31.31 -20.33
N SER A 468 34.59 31.88 -20.06
CA SER A 468 35.88 31.29 -20.39
C SER A 468 36.35 30.20 -19.41
N ALA A 469 35.80 30.14 -18.19
CA ALA A 469 36.21 29.18 -17.15
C ALA A 469 35.75 27.73 -17.44
N ALA A 470 34.78 27.55 -18.34
CA ALA A 470 34.21 26.24 -18.68
C ALA A 470 34.07 26.07 -20.20
N ARG A 471 33.74 24.85 -20.63
CA ARG A 471 33.08 24.56 -21.91
C ARG A 471 31.58 24.73 -21.69
N VAL A 472 30.93 25.68 -22.37
CA VAL A 472 29.47 25.82 -22.34
C VAL A 472 28.87 25.04 -23.52
N VAL A 473 27.93 24.13 -23.26
CA VAL A 473 27.31 23.24 -24.26
C VAL A 473 25.80 23.39 -24.25
N ASP A 474 25.22 23.67 -25.42
CA ASP A 474 23.76 23.70 -25.63
C ASP A 474 23.28 22.33 -26.13
N VAL A 475 22.41 21.69 -25.34
CA VAL A 475 21.88 20.33 -25.63
C VAL A 475 20.48 20.32 -26.24
N ARG A 476 20.01 21.48 -26.72
CA ARG A 476 18.74 21.60 -27.46
C ARG A 476 18.84 21.06 -28.88
N GLU A 477 17.69 20.94 -29.54
CA GLU A 477 17.64 20.66 -30.98
C GLU A 477 18.06 21.89 -31.80
N PRO A 478 18.68 21.74 -33.00
CA PRO A 478 19.16 22.85 -33.81
C PRO A 478 18.13 23.98 -34.03
N ILE A 479 16.86 23.61 -34.20
CA ILE A 479 15.75 24.54 -34.44
C ILE A 479 15.48 25.48 -33.25
N GLU A 480 15.82 25.07 -32.02
CA GLU A 480 15.60 25.89 -30.83
C GLU A 480 16.64 27.02 -30.69
N LEU A 481 17.82 26.89 -31.29
CA LEU A 481 18.93 27.85 -31.16
C LEU A 481 18.68 29.16 -31.92
N SER A 482 17.86 29.11 -32.98
CA SER A 482 17.42 30.25 -33.79
C SER A 482 16.05 30.77 -33.38
N SER A 483 15.46 30.24 -32.30
CA SER A 483 14.17 30.69 -31.75
C SER A 483 14.29 32.05 -31.04
N GLU A 484 13.17 32.57 -30.53
CA GLU A 484 13.12 33.83 -29.78
C GLU A 484 14.10 33.87 -28.60
N LEU A 485 14.31 32.73 -27.92
CA LEU A 485 15.25 32.57 -26.81
C LEU A 485 16.73 32.69 -27.21
N GLY A 486 17.04 32.60 -28.51
CA GLY A 486 18.41 32.54 -29.03
C GLY A 486 19.25 31.42 -28.38
N HIS A 487 20.55 31.66 -28.29
CA HIS A 487 21.53 30.81 -27.59
C HIS A 487 22.63 31.68 -26.95
N ILE A 488 23.42 31.08 -26.04
CA ILE A 488 24.52 31.77 -25.35
C ILE A 488 25.65 32.11 -26.35
N PRO A 489 26.19 33.34 -26.38
CA PRO A 489 27.26 33.69 -27.32
C PRO A 489 28.53 32.87 -27.06
N GLY A 490 29.01 32.16 -28.08
CA GLY A 490 30.19 31.29 -28.01
C GLY A 490 29.93 29.86 -27.50
N VAL A 491 28.67 29.41 -27.45
CA VAL A 491 28.31 28.05 -27.00
C VAL A 491 28.65 26.95 -28.01
N GLU A 492 29.08 25.78 -27.53
CA GLU A 492 29.22 24.55 -28.34
C GLU A 492 27.84 23.88 -28.47
N HIS A 493 27.38 23.57 -29.69
CA HIS A 493 26.08 22.90 -29.88
C HIS A 493 26.25 21.39 -30.02
N VAL A 494 25.65 20.62 -29.10
CA VAL A 494 25.63 19.15 -29.12
C VAL A 494 24.29 18.65 -28.60
N PRO A 495 23.32 18.27 -29.46
CA PRO A 495 22.02 17.78 -29.04
C PRO A 495 22.12 16.64 -28.03
N LEU A 496 21.20 16.57 -27.06
CA LEU A 496 21.26 15.64 -25.92
C LEU A 496 21.61 14.18 -26.31
N ALA A 497 21.03 13.67 -27.39
CA ALA A 497 21.28 12.30 -27.86
C ALA A 497 22.73 12.04 -28.32
N ALA A 498 23.46 13.08 -28.75
CA ALA A 498 24.84 13.00 -29.19
C ALA A 498 25.86 13.24 -28.05
N VAL A 499 25.43 13.76 -26.89
CA VAL A 499 26.35 14.08 -25.78
C VAL A 499 27.21 12.87 -25.36
N PRO A 500 26.68 11.64 -25.15
CA PRO A 500 27.50 10.51 -24.69
C PRO A 500 28.58 10.04 -25.68
N SER A 501 28.40 10.28 -27.00
CA SER A 501 29.38 9.89 -28.02
C SER A 501 30.39 11.00 -28.30
N VAL A 502 29.97 12.27 -28.27
CA VAL A 502 30.85 13.44 -28.45
C VAL A 502 31.75 13.64 -27.22
N ALA A 503 31.21 13.47 -26.01
CA ALA A 503 31.92 13.68 -24.75
C ALA A 503 33.09 12.70 -24.50
N GLN A 504 33.18 11.59 -25.25
CA GLN A 504 34.36 10.73 -25.23
C GLN A 504 35.64 11.46 -25.67
N ARG A 505 35.50 12.51 -26.51
CA ARG A 505 36.63 13.32 -27.02
C ARG A 505 36.93 14.55 -26.17
N TRP A 506 36.20 14.81 -25.09
CA TRP A 506 36.44 15.96 -24.22
C TRP A 506 37.42 15.62 -23.09
N SER A 507 38.44 16.47 -22.86
CA SER A 507 39.27 16.41 -21.64
C SER A 507 38.39 16.49 -20.39
N ARG A 508 38.81 15.77 -19.34
CA ARG A 508 38.14 15.73 -18.03
C ARG A 508 38.58 16.84 -17.07
N ASP A 509 39.62 17.59 -17.44
CA ASP A 509 40.25 18.65 -16.65
C ASP A 509 39.64 20.04 -16.92
N ARG A 510 38.83 20.17 -17.97
CA ARG A 510 38.10 21.41 -18.28
C ARG A 510 36.63 21.26 -17.86
N PRO A 511 36.12 22.15 -16.97
CA PRO A 511 34.73 22.12 -16.54
C PRO A 511 33.72 22.21 -17.69
N VAL A 512 32.55 21.61 -17.51
CA VAL A 512 31.47 21.58 -18.50
C VAL A 512 30.17 22.16 -17.92
N VAL A 513 29.65 23.20 -18.56
CA VAL A 513 28.36 23.82 -18.24
C VAL A 513 27.36 23.50 -19.34
N LEU A 514 26.26 22.84 -18.99
CA LEU A 514 25.22 22.40 -19.92
C LEU A 514 24.00 23.32 -19.85
N VAL A 515 23.44 23.66 -21.00
CA VAL A 515 22.21 24.47 -21.09
C VAL A 515 21.18 23.78 -21.99
N CYS A 516 19.91 23.88 -21.60
CA CYS A 516 18.78 23.56 -22.47
C CYS A 516 17.67 24.61 -22.31
N ARG A 517 16.47 24.37 -22.85
CA ARG A 517 15.33 25.32 -22.71
C ARG A 517 15.05 25.70 -21.25
N SER A 518 14.99 24.73 -20.34
CA SER A 518 14.44 24.93 -18.98
C SER A 518 15.15 24.15 -17.87
N GLY A 519 16.38 23.67 -18.09
CA GLY A 519 17.18 22.91 -17.11
C GLY A 519 17.05 21.38 -17.18
N GLY A 520 15.88 20.82 -17.52
CA GLY A 520 15.66 19.36 -17.46
C GLY A 520 16.60 18.51 -18.34
N ARG A 521 16.71 18.82 -19.64
CA ARG A 521 17.60 18.10 -20.57
C ARG A 521 19.10 18.28 -20.24
N SER A 522 19.50 19.46 -19.77
CA SER A 522 20.88 19.74 -19.39
C SER A 522 21.25 19.09 -18.06
N GLY A 523 20.31 19.00 -17.11
CA GLY A 523 20.47 18.23 -15.89
C GLY A 523 20.67 16.73 -16.15
N LYS A 524 19.87 16.14 -17.06
CA LYS A 524 20.08 14.75 -17.50
C LYS A 524 21.46 14.56 -18.13
N ALA A 525 21.88 15.45 -19.02
CA ALA A 525 23.23 15.41 -19.58
C ALA A 525 24.32 15.55 -18.51
N ALA A 526 24.10 16.39 -17.49
CA ALA A 526 25.10 16.62 -16.43
C ALA A 526 25.35 15.37 -15.59
N LEU A 527 24.29 14.63 -15.25
CA LEU A 527 24.39 13.34 -14.57
C LEU A 527 25.11 12.31 -15.47
N GLN A 528 24.72 12.19 -16.74
CA GLN A 528 25.39 11.29 -17.69
C GLN A 528 26.89 11.58 -17.85
N LEU A 529 27.32 12.85 -17.81
CA LEU A 529 28.76 13.17 -17.82
C LEU A 529 29.46 12.78 -16.51
N ARG A 530 28.81 12.90 -15.35
CA ARG A 530 29.38 12.41 -14.08
C ARG A 530 29.58 10.90 -14.12
N ASP A 531 28.62 10.14 -14.65
CA ASP A 531 28.73 8.69 -14.86
C ASP A 531 29.89 8.34 -15.83
N MET A 532 30.17 9.21 -16.79
CA MET A 532 31.31 9.12 -17.72
C MET A 532 32.65 9.65 -17.14
N GLY A 533 32.73 9.90 -15.83
CA GLY A 533 33.94 10.29 -15.11
C GLY A 533 34.34 11.77 -15.25
N PHE A 534 33.43 12.66 -15.65
CA PHE A 534 33.67 14.10 -15.55
C PHE A 534 33.40 14.58 -14.11
N ARG A 535 34.37 15.30 -13.53
CA ARG A 535 34.28 15.81 -12.15
C ARG A 535 33.57 17.16 -12.09
N ASP A 536 33.98 18.08 -12.95
CA ASP A 536 33.50 19.47 -12.96
C ASP A 536 32.38 19.66 -13.99
N VAL A 537 31.14 19.37 -13.59
CA VAL A 537 29.97 19.49 -14.46
C VAL A 537 28.83 20.21 -13.75
N ALA A 538 28.15 21.14 -14.44
CA ALA A 538 26.93 21.78 -13.96
C ALA A 538 25.90 22.00 -15.08
N SER A 539 24.62 22.08 -14.73
CA SER A 539 23.53 22.55 -15.59
C SER A 539 23.20 24.02 -15.26
N ILE A 540 22.88 24.84 -16.25
CA ILE A 540 22.36 26.19 -15.97
C ILE A 540 20.95 26.08 -15.37
N ARG A 541 20.78 26.56 -14.13
CA ARG A 541 19.49 26.56 -13.42
C ARG A 541 18.44 27.29 -14.25
N GLY A 542 17.32 26.61 -14.52
CA GLY A 542 16.22 27.15 -15.36
C GLY A 542 16.54 27.35 -16.85
N GLY A 543 17.75 26.98 -17.31
CA GLY A 543 18.15 27.00 -18.72
C GLY A 543 18.03 28.37 -19.44
N MET A 544 17.83 28.32 -20.76
CA MET A 544 17.67 29.53 -21.59
C MET A 544 16.46 30.38 -21.19
N THR A 545 15.41 29.81 -20.59
CA THR A 545 14.29 30.58 -20.04
C THR A 545 14.75 31.51 -18.93
N ALA A 546 15.53 31.00 -17.96
CA ALA A 546 16.11 31.83 -16.89
C ALA A 546 17.14 32.83 -17.43
N TRP A 547 17.99 32.41 -18.37
CA TRP A 547 18.96 33.30 -19.04
C TRP A 547 18.30 34.52 -19.71
N ASN A 548 17.18 34.31 -20.42
CA ASN A 548 16.41 35.39 -21.04
C ASN A 548 15.66 36.24 -20.00
N ALA A 549 15.12 35.63 -18.94
CA ALA A 549 14.47 36.37 -17.84
C ALA A 549 15.46 37.31 -17.11
N ALA A 550 16.71 36.87 -16.94
CA ALA A 550 17.83 37.66 -16.43
C ALA A 550 18.38 38.69 -17.44
N LYS A 551 17.82 38.75 -18.66
CA LYS A 551 18.21 39.67 -19.76
C LYS A 551 19.69 39.57 -20.15
N LEU A 552 20.26 38.36 -20.02
CA LEU A 552 21.66 38.11 -20.33
C LEU A 552 21.91 38.04 -21.86
N PRO A 553 23.13 38.31 -22.35
CA PRO A 553 23.40 38.37 -23.79
C PRO A 553 23.08 37.08 -24.53
N ILE A 554 22.45 37.19 -25.70
CA ILE A 554 22.14 36.06 -26.59
C ILE A 554 22.60 36.35 -28.02
N GLU A 555 22.84 35.29 -28.79
CA GLU A 555 22.96 35.31 -30.23
C GLU A 555 21.77 34.59 -30.89
N ARG A 556 21.47 34.93 -32.14
CA ARG A 556 20.39 34.32 -32.96
C ARG A 556 20.86 33.88 -34.36
N ARG A 557 22.18 33.91 -34.62
CA ARG A 557 22.77 33.38 -35.86
C ARG A 557 22.74 31.85 -35.87
N PRO A 558 22.65 31.18 -37.02
CA PRO A 558 22.86 29.73 -37.08
C PRO A 558 24.26 29.37 -36.55
N ILE A 559 24.34 28.46 -35.58
CA ILE A 559 25.60 27.78 -35.25
C ILE A 559 25.80 26.67 -36.30
N ALA A 560 27.04 26.45 -36.74
CA ALA A 560 27.38 25.28 -37.53
C ALA A 560 27.03 24.02 -36.73
N ALA A 561 26.06 23.24 -37.20
CA ALA A 561 25.66 22.01 -36.53
C ALA A 561 26.87 21.05 -36.44
N TYR A 562 27.02 20.39 -35.28
CA TYR A 562 28.01 19.33 -35.14
C TYR A 562 27.73 18.27 -36.22
N PRO A 563 28.72 17.84 -37.02
CA PRO A 563 28.47 16.90 -38.11
C PRO A 563 27.91 15.59 -37.55
N PRO A 564 26.90 14.97 -38.18
CA PRO A 564 26.41 13.68 -37.74
C PRO A 564 27.56 12.67 -37.79
N SER A 565 27.70 11.89 -36.72
CA SER A 565 28.67 10.80 -36.65
C SER A 565 28.50 9.87 -37.87
N PRO A 566 29.59 9.37 -38.48
CA PRO A 566 29.49 8.29 -39.44
C PRO A 566 28.77 7.11 -38.78
N GLN A 567 27.73 6.58 -39.43
CA GLN A 567 27.06 5.37 -38.97
C GLN A 567 28.04 4.20 -39.09
N GLY A 568 28.20 3.43 -38.02
CA GLY A 568 29.01 2.22 -37.92
C GLY A 568 28.22 1.14 -37.21
#